data_AF-A0A382DWB9-F1
#
_entry.id   AF-A0A382DWB9-F1
#
_cell.length_a   1.000
_cell.length_b   1.000
_cell.length_c   1.000
_cell.angle_alpha   90.00
_cell.angle_beta   90.00
_cell.angle_gamma   90.00
#
_symmetry.space_group_name_H-M   'P 1'
#
loop_
_entity.id
_entity.type
_entity.pdbx_description
1 polymer ?
#
loop_
_entity_poly.entity_id
_entity_poly.type
_entity_poly.pdbx_seq_one_letter_code
_entity_poly.pdbx_strand_id
1 'polypeptide(L)'
;MTNIDASVKFVSINIALLTISDSRSENEDESGNLLNERITNFGHTVKKRLIIKDDVALIKQTFLDLSNDPVIDVIISTGGTGLTGRDSTPEAVMAVADKTIDGFGELFRQLSFSKIATSTIQSRAIGAVVNHTYIFC
;
A
#
# COMPACT_ATOMS: atom_id res chain seq x y z
N MET A 1 -13.08 12.35 13.59
CA MET A 1 -12.36 13.49 12.99
C MET A 1 -10.89 13.29 13.35
N THR A 2 -10.01 13.26 12.35
CA THR A 2 -8.56 13.25 12.58
C THR A 2 -8.17 14.62 13.15
N ASN A 3 -7.56 14.65 14.34
CA ASN A 3 -6.99 15.85 14.93
C ASN A 3 -5.72 16.22 14.16
N ILE A 4 -5.87 16.79 12.97
CA ILE A 4 -4.75 17.33 12.19
C ILE A 4 -4.48 18.74 12.72
N ASP A 5 -3.26 18.97 13.19
CA ASP A 5 -2.82 20.30 13.60
C ASP A 5 -2.71 21.21 12.38
N ALA A 6 -3.70 22.09 12.19
CA ALA A 6 -3.78 23.01 11.07
C ALA A 6 -2.71 24.13 11.12
N SER A 7 -1.95 24.25 12.20
CA SER A 7 -0.83 25.19 12.30
C SER A 7 0.43 24.70 11.57
N VAL A 8 0.54 23.38 11.32
CA VAL A 8 1.67 22.81 10.58
C VAL A 8 1.46 23.03 9.09
N LYS A 9 2.47 23.63 8.43
CA LYS A 9 2.45 23.82 6.97
C LYS A 9 2.34 22.46 6.28
N PHE A 10 1.33 22.32 5.42
CA PHE A 10 1.17 21.13 4.60
C PHE A 10 2.39 20.90 3.69
N VAL A 11 2.90 19.68 3.69
CA VAL A 11 3.95 19.21 2.79
C VAL A 11 3.36 18.09 1.95
N SER A 12 3.33 18.28 0.63
CA SER A 12 2.88 17.24 -0.29
C SER A 12 3.86 16.07 -0.24
N ILE A 13 3.31 14.86 -0.32
CA ILE A 13 4.05 13.60 -0.30
C ILE A 13 3.94 13.02 -1.71
N ASN A 14 5.06 12.53 -2.22
CA ASN A 14 5.17 11.83 -3.48
C ASN A 14 4.93 10.34 -3.28
N ILE A 15 3.82 9.85 -3.84
CA ILE A 15 3.34 8.49 -3.63
C ILE A 15 3.50 7.66 -4.90
N ALA A 16 4.08 6.47 -4.77
CA ALA A 16 3.95 5.42 -5.76
C ALA A 16 2.71 4.57 -5.43
N LEU A 17 1.80 4.43 -6.39
CA LEU A 17 0.58 3.64 -6.27
C LEU A 17 0.72 2.34 -7.06
N LEU A 18 0.58 1.20 -6.37
CA LEU A 18 0.77 -0.12 -6.95
C LEU A 18 -0.49 -0.98 -6.82
N THR A 19 -1.01 -1.45 -7.95
CA THR A 19 -2.08 -2.46 -7.97
C THR A 19 -1.49 -3.82 -8.28
N ILE A 20 -1.67 -4.79 -7.40
CA ILE A 20 -1.19 -6.17 -7.57
C ILE A 20 -2.39 -7.03 -7.96
N SER A 21 -2.42 -7.45 -9.23
CA SER A 21 -3.54 -8.23 -9.75
C SER A 21 -3.19 -9.01 -11.02
N ASP A 22 -3.66 -10.26 -11.07
CA ASP A 22 -3.55 -11.09 -12.27
C ASP A 22 -4.56 -10.76 -13.36
N SER A 23 -5.68 -10.12 -13.03
CA SER A 23 -6.79 -9.91 -13.95
C SER A 23 -7.03 -8.45 -14.32
N ARG A 24 -6.59 -7.50 -13.51
CA ARG A 24 -6.88 -6.08 -13.77
C ARG A 24 -6.02 -5.50 -14.89
N SER A 25 -6.67 -4.66 -15.68
CA SER A 25 -6.07 -3.70 -16.61
C SER A 25 -6.33 -2.27 -16.10
N GLU A 26 -5.68 -1.26 -16.69
CA GLU A 26 -5.85 0.16 -16.27
C GLU A 26 -7.32 0.61 -16.23
N ASN A 27 -8.14 0.11 -17.15
CA ASN A 27 -9.55 0.47 -17.27
C ASN A 27 -10.45 -0.18 -16.20
N GLU A 28 -9.93 -1.16 -15.45
CA GLU A 28 -10.69 -1.96 -14.49
C GLU A 28 -10.14 -1.85 -13.06
N ASP A 29 -9.14 -0.99 -12.85
CA ASP A 29 -8.49 -0.77 -11.57
C ASP A 29 -9.27 0.20 -10.68
N GLU A 30 -10.46 -0.22 -10.23
CA GLU A 30 -11.34 0.58 -9.37
C GLU A 30 -10.67 1.01 -8.06
N SER A 31 -9.90 0.10 -7.44
CA SER A 31 -9.21 0.38 -6.17
C SER A 31 -8.07 1.38 -6.36
N GLY A 32 -7.25 1.22 -7.40
CA GLY A 32 -6.23 2.20 -7.73
C GLY A 32 -6.82 3.55 -8.16
N ASN A 33 -7.95 3.57 -8.88
CA ASN A 33 -8.64 4.81 -9.22
C ASN A 33 -9.11 5.55 -7.96
N LEU A 34 -9.74 4.84 -7.02
CA LEU A 34 -10.19 5.40 -5.74
C LEU A 34 -9.02 5.91 -4.90
N LEU A 35 -7.91 5.16 -4.84
CA LEU A 35 -6.71 5.58 -4.11
C LEU A 35 -6.09 6.82 -4.75
N ASN A 36 -5.94 6.85 -6.07
CA ASN A 36 -5.43 8.01 -6.80
C ASN A 36 -6.27 9.26 -6.51
N GLU A 37 -7.59 9.16 -6.61
CA GLU A 37 -8.51 10.27 -6.32
C GLU A 37 -8.33 10.77 -4.88
N ARG A 38 -8.31 9.86 -3.89
CA ARG A 38 -8.13 10.25 -2.47
C ARG A 38 -6.79 10.93 -2.26
N ILE A 39 -5.71 10.35 -2.77
CA ILE A 39 -4.36 10.91 -2.66
C ILE A 39 -4.34 12.36 -3.18
N THR A 40 -4.86 12.58 -4.37
CA THR A 40 -4.89 13.92 -4.98
C THR A 40 -5.81 14.88 -4.24
N ASN A 41 -6.97 14.42 -3.77
CA ASN A 41 -7.93 15.24 -3.03
C ASN A 41 -7.38 15.71 -1.66
N PHE A 42 -6.47 14.93 -1.06
CA PHE A 42 -5.75 15.32 0.16
C PHE A 42 -4.49 16.17 -0.12
N GLY A 43 -4.25 16.58 -1.38
CA GLY A 43 -3.16 17.47 -1.76
C GLY A 43 -1.80 16.80 -1.97
N HIS A 44 -1.74 15.46 -1.93
CA HIS A 44 -0.55 14.68 -2.22
C HIS A 44 -0.42 14.40 -3.72
N THR A 45 0.70 13.82 -4.16
CA THR A 45 0.99 13.59 -5.58
C THR A 45 1.25 12.12 -5.85
N VAL A 46 0.52 11.52 -6.81
CA VAL A 46 0.87 10.20 -7.35
C VAL A 46 1.97 10.39 -8.40
N LYS A 47 3.20 10.00 -8.08
CA LYS A 47 4.36 10.12 -8.99
C LYS A 47 4.48 8.94 -9.95
N LYS A 48 4.11 7.76 -9.48
CA LYS A 48 4.12 6.52 -10.26
C LYS A 48 2.84 5.77 -9.98
N ARG A 49 2.24 5.21 -11.03
CA ARG A 49 1.11 4.29 -10.93
C ARG A 49 1.44 3.06 -11.75
N LEU A 50 1.37 1.89 -11.13
CA LEU A 50 1.76 0.62 -11.73
C LEU A 50 0.71 -0.44 -11.45
N ILE A 51 0.50 -1.34 -12.41
CA ILE A 51 -0.27 -2.57 -12.22
C ILE A 51 0.67 -3.74 -12.53
N ILE A 52 0.87 -4.64 -11.57
CA ILE A 52 1.74 -5.81 -11.71
C ILE A 52 1.01 -7.10 -11.38
N LYS A 53 1.54 -8.23 -11.86
CA LYS A 53 1.02 -9.57 -11.54
C LYS A 53 1.36 -9.97 -10.11
N ASP A 54 0.56 -10.89 -9.56
CA ASP A 54 0.78 -11.43 -8.22
C ASP A 54 1.89 -12.50 -8.25
N ASP A 55 3.12 -12.01 -8.40
CA ASP A 55 4.35 -12.80 -8.45
C ASP A 55 5.32 -12.27 -7.39
N VAL A 56 5.72 -13.15 -6.46
CA VAL A 56 6.57 -12.77 -5.32
C VAL A 56 7.83 -12.02 -5.76
N ALA A 57 8.51 -12.50 -6.81
CA ALA A 57 9.78 -11.93 -7.24
C ALA A 57 9.56 -10.54 -7.89
N LEU A 58 8.53 -10.41 -8.72
CA LEU A 58 8.14 -9.15 -9.34
C LEU A 58 7.72 -8.11 -8.29
N ILE A 59 6.91 -8.52 -7.31
CA ILE A 59 6.46 -7.64 -6.22
C ILE A 59 7.68 -7.15 -5.42
N LYS A 60 8.56 -8.06 -5.01
CA LYS A 60 9.80 -7.71 -4.28
C LYS A 60 10.66 -6.72 -5.05
N GLN A 61 10.94 -7.01 -6.32
CA GLN A 61 11.77 -6.14 -7.15
C GLN A 61 11.11 -4.77 -7.32
N THR A 62 9.80 -4.72 -7.55
CA THR A 62 9.06 -3.45 -7.70
C THR A 62 9.13 -2.60 -6.44
N PHE A 63 8.95 -3.18 -5.25
CA PHE A 63 9.10 -2.44 -4.00
C PHE A 63 10.52 -1.91 -3.80
N LEU A 64 11.54 -2.72 -4.11
CA LEU A 64 12.93 -2.29 -4.04
C LEU A 64 13.23 -1.15 -5.01
N ASP A 65 12.82 -1.27 -6.28
CA ASP A 65 13.05 -0.24 -7.29
C ASP A 65 12.36 1.08 -6.94
N LEU A 66 11.11 1.01 -6.45
CA LEU A 66 10.37 2.19 -6.01
C LEU A 66 10.99 2.82 -4.76
N SER A 67 11.44 2.02 -3.79
CA SER A 67 12.05 2.53 -2.56
C SER A 67 13.44 3.14 -2.77
N ASN A 68 14.14 2.76 -3.85
CA ASN A 68 15.41 3.38 -4.22
C ASN A 68 15.23 4.65 -5.07
N ASP A 69 14.01 4.97 -5.49
CA ASP A 69 13.75 6.19 -6.24
C ASP A 69 13.70 7.40 -5.30
N PRO A 70 14.64 8.36 -5.41
CA PRO A 70 14.73 9.50 -4.51
C PRO A 70 13.53 10.46 -4.60
N VAL A 71 12.64 10.30 -5.58
CA VAL A 71 11.41 11.11 -5.67
C VAL A 71 10.21 10.47 -5.00
N ILE A 72 10.30 9.24 -4.49
CA ILE A 72 9.19 8.52 -3.84
C ILE A 72 9.36 8.54 -2.32
N ASP A 73 8.39 9.16 -1.65
CA ASP A 73 8.36 9.23 -0.18
C ASP A 73 7.62 8.03 0.43
N VAL A 74 6.57 7.54 -0.27
CA VAL A 74 5.67 6.48 0.19
C VAL A 74 5.24 5.59 -0.97
N ILE A 75 5.12 4.29 -0.71
CA ILE A 75 4.49 3.31 -1.61
C ILE A 75 3.18 2.84 -0.97
N ILE A 76 2.08 2.93 -1.71
CA ILE A 76 0.78 2.37 -1.32
C ILE A 76 0.42 1.31 -2.33
N SER A 77 0.11 0.10 -1.86
CA SER A 77 -0.33 -0.99 -2.71
C SER A 77 -1.74 -1.48 -2.38
N THR A 78 -2.36 -2.14 -3.35
CA THR A 78 -3.64 -2.82 -3.18
C THR A 78 -3.65 -4.14 -3.95
N GLY A 79 -4.14 -5.22 -3.33
CA GLY A 79 -4.19 -6.56 -3.90
C GLY A 79 -3.08 -7.51 -3.41
N GLY A 80 -3.25 -8.81 -3.69
CA GLY A 80 -2.30 -9.87 -3.32
C GLY A 80 -2.15 -10.17 -1.82
N THR A 81 -3.12 -9.76 -0.98
CA THR A 81 -3.09 -9.97 0.49
C THR A 81 -4.05 -11.06 0.98
N GLY A 82 -4.73 -11.78 0.08
CA GLY A 82 -5.64 -12.89 0.43
C GLY A 82 -4.92 -14.11 1.01
N LEU A 83 -5.63 -15.21 1.26
CA LEU A 83 -5.06 -16.44 1.83
C LEU A 83 -4.78 -17.54 0.79
N THR A 84 -4.94 -17.24 -0.50
CA THR A 84 -4.71 -18.24 -1.54
C THR A 84 -3.20 -18.39 -1.77
N GLY A 85 -2.77 -19.54 -2.30
CA GLY A 85 -1.35 -19.79 -2.57
C GLY A 85 -0.71 -18.84 -3.60
N ARG A 86 -1.47 -17.91 -4.19
CA ARG A 86 -0.96 -16.85 -5.06
C ARG A 86 -0.74 -15.53 -4.35
N ASP A 87 -1.52 -15.25 -3.31
CA ASP A 87 -1.47 -13.98 -2.58
C ASP A 87 -0.14 -13.82 -1.83
N SER A 88 0.75 -12.99 -2.38
CA SER A 88 2.16 -12.96 -1.99
C SER A 88 2.66 -11.62 -1.46
N THR A 89 1.81 -10.59 -1.42
CA THR A 89 2.21 -9.21 -1.09
C THR A 89 2.85 -9.10 0.31
N PRO A 90 2.26 -9.66 1.39
CA PRO A 90 2.85 -9.54 2.72
C PRO A 90 4.23 -10.22 2.81
N GLU A 91 4.37 -11.41 2.24
CA GLU A 91 5.63 -12.16 2.19
C GLU A 91 6.71 -11.41 1.41
N ALA A 92 6.34 -10.83 0.28
CA ALA A 92 7.24 -10.03 -0.54
C ALA A 92 7.76 -8.80 0.22
N VAL A 93 6.88 -8.06 0.89
CA VAL A 93 7.25 -6.88 1.69
C VAL A 93 8.10 -7.26 2.89
N MET A 94 7.72 -8.28 3.66
CA MET A 94 8.50 -8.74 4.82
C MET A 94 9.91 -9.17 4.43
N ALA A 95 10.09 -9.74 3.23
CA ALA A 95 11.39 -10.20 2.76
C ALA A 95 12.35 -9.06 2.35
N VAL A 96 11.87 -7.81 2.25
CA VAL A 96 12.70 -6.64 1.90
C VAL A 96 12.62 -5.53 2.96
N ALA A 97 11.77 -5.67 3.97
CA ALA A 97 11.56 -4.69 5.04
C ALA A 97 12.79 -4.54 5.94
N ASP A 98 13.21 -3.29 6.16
CA ASP A 98 14.14 -2.94 7.24
C ASP A 98 13.46 -3.07 8.60
N LYS A 99 12.21 -2.60 8.67
CA LYS A 99 11.36 -2.63 9.86
C LYS A 99 9.90 -2.80 9.47
N THR A 100 9.14 -3.56 10.26
CA THR A 100 7.68 -3.63 10.17
C THR A 100 7.01 -2.57 11.04
N ILE A 101 5.80 -2.17 10.65
CA ILE A 101 4.92 -1.27 11.38
C ILE A 101 3.67 -2.07 11.77
N ASP A 102 3.83 -2.99 12.72
CA ASP A 102 2.80 -3.99 13.07
C ASP A 102 1.45 -3.35 13.43
N GLY A 103 1.49 -2.19 14.12
CA GLY A 103 0.33 -1.41 14.50
C GLY A 103 -0.57 -0.97 13.32
N PHE A 104 -0.05 -0.90 12.09
CA PHE A 104 -0.87 -0.64 10.91
C PHE A 104 -1.86 -1.78 10.65
N GLY A 105 -1.36 -3.02 10.57
CA GLY A 105 -2.20 -4.18 10.32
C GLY A 105 -3.17 -4.45 11.47
N GLU A 106 -2.71 -4.23 12.71
CA GLU A 106 -3.55 -4.37 13.91
C GLU A 106 -4.75 -3.41 13.88
N LEU A 107 -4.49 -2.11 13.71
CA LEU A 107 -5.56 -1.10 13.65
C LEU A 107 -6.45 -1.30 12.42
N PHE A 108 -5.87 -1.68 11.27
CA PHE A 108 -6.64 -1.99 10.07
C PHE A 108 -7.67 -3.08 10.34
N ARG A 109 -7.26 -4.19 10.97
CA ARG A 109 -8.17 -5.30 11.30
C ARG A 109 -9.17 -4.92 12.39
N GLN A 110 -8.76 -4.15 13.40
CA GLN A 110 -9.67 -3.66 14.44
C GLN A 110 -10.79 -2.78 13.85
N LEU A 111 -10.44 -1.84 12.96
CA LEU A 111 -11.41 -0.99 12.29
C LEU A 111 -12.27 -1.79 11.30
N SER A 112 -11.67 -2.75 10.61
CA SER A 112 -12.37 -3.61 9.66
C SER A 112 -13.39 -4.53 10.34
N PHE A 113 -13.13 -4.99 11.55
CA PHE A 113 -14.08 -5.82 12.31
C PHE A 113 -15.44 -5.12 12.46
N SER A 114 -15.46 -3.82 12.72
CA SER A 114 -16.70 -3.04 12.80
C SER A 114 -17.48 -2.97 11.49
N LYS A 115 -16.82 -3.20 10.34
CA LYS A 115 -17.42 -3.11 9.00
C LYS A 115 -17.76 -4.47 8.39
N ILE A 116 -16.87 -5.45 8.53
CA ILE A 116 -16.94 -6.76 7.87
C ILE A 116 -16.93 -7.95 8.84
N ALA A 117 -17.01 -7.68 10.15
CA ALA A 117 -17.00 -8.66 11.22
C ALA A 117 -15.80 -9.62 11.11
N THR A 118 -16.04 -10.92 11.31
CA THR A 118 -15.03 -11.97 11.30
C THR A 118 -14.33 -12.14 9.94
N SER A 119 -14.87 -11.60 8.85
CA SER A 119 -14.21 -11.63 7.54
C SER A 119 -12.84 -10.97 7.58
N THR A 120 -12.61 -10.02 8.50
CA THR A 120 -11.31 -9.35 8.68
C THR A 120 -10.18 -10.31 9.09
N ILE A 121 -10.49 -11.50 9.59
CA ILE A 121 -9.49 -12.53 9.93
C ILE A 121 -8.67 -12.92 8.69
N GLN A 122 -9.26 -12.79 7.49
CA GLN A 122 -8.60 -13.09 6.21
C GLN A 122 -7.71 -11.95 5.70
N SER A 123 -7.73 -10.77 6.33
CA SER A 123 -6.97 -9.60 5.88
C SER A 123 -5.54 -9.62 6.41
N ARG A 124 -4.57 -9.55 5.50
CA ARG A 124 -3.13 -9.56 5.82
C ARG A 124 -2.43 -8.22 5.57
N ALA A 125 -3.11 -7.11 5.88
CA ALA A 125 -2.55 -5.77 5.73
C ALA A 125 -1.26 -5.60 6.53
N ILE A 126 -0.25 -4.95 5.93
CA ILE A 126 1.09 -4.74 6.51
C ILE A 126 1.60 -3.33 6.20
N GLY A 127 2.21 -2.71 7.22
CA GLY A 127 3.01 -1.50 7.06
C GLY A 127 4.49 -1.84 7.26
N ALA A 128 5.38 -1.21 6.51
CA ALA A 128 6.81 -1.43 6.62
C ALA A 128 7.61 -0.19 6.19
N VAL A 129 8.91 -0.21 6.50
CA VAL A 129 9.91 0.74 5.98
C VAL A 129 10.95 -0.05 5.18
N VAL A 130 11.27 0.42 3.98
CA VAL A 130 12.31 -0.12 3.09
C VAL A 130 13.08 1.07 2.53
N ASN A 131 14.41 1.11 2.71
CA ASN A 131 15.27 2.19 2.19
C ASN A 131 14.78 3.60 2.56
N HIS A 132 14.28 3.79 3.78
CA HIS A 132 13.66 5.03 4.26
C HIS A 132 12.32 5.42 3.62
N THR A 133 11.77 4.59 2.72
CA THR A 133 10.44 4.75 2.13
C THR A 133 9.41 3.97 2.94
N TYR A 134 8.27 4.59 3.26
CA TYR A 134 7.16 3.91 3.91
C TYR A 134 6.35 3.09 2.91
N ILE A 135 5.95 1.89 3.30
CA ILE A 135 5.14 0.98 2.48
C ILE A 135 3.87 0.61 3.24
N PHE A 136 2.72 0.68 2.58
CA PHE A 136 1.43 0.22 3.10
C PHE A 136 0.72 -0.69 2.10
N CYS A 137 0.35 -1.89 2.55
CA CYS A 137 -0.28 -2.95 1.76
C CYS A 137 -1.55 -3.48 2.44
#